data_AF-A0A965QUE3-F1
#
_entry.id   AF-A0A965QUE3-F1
#
_cell.length_a   1.000
_cell.length_b   1.000
_cell.length_c   1.000
_cell.angle_alpha   90.00
_cell.angle_beta   90.00
_cell.angle_gamma   90.00
#
_symmetry.space_group_name_H-M   'P 1'
#
loop_
_entity.id
_entity.type
_entity.pdbx_description
1 polymer ?
#
loop_
_entity_poly.entity_id
_entity_poly.type
_entity_poly.pdbx_seq_one_letter_code
_entity_poly.pdbx_strand_id
1 'polypeptide(L)'
;MMAGMPPMRQDISMTVFLAAPDAYVGGELCLHEPDGGRRLVKPAAGQAFAYPTTCVHEVLPVTAGERRVAVLWFQSFYRDPEIRGIVADLRRCLDTARGQPGGQSLEIAKVLANLERKFIGT
;
A
#
# COMPACT_ATOMS: atom_id res chain seq x y z
N MET A 1 16.75 14.15 4.91
CA MET A 1 16.94 13.80 3.48
C MET A 1 18.24 13.01 3.37
N MET A 2 18.21 11.77 2.87
CA MET A 2 19.43 11.00 2.60
C MET A 2 20.12 11.64 1.38
N ALA A 3 21.30 12.23 1.58
CA ALA A 3 22.04 12.92 0.53
C ALA A 3 22.59 11.91 -0.51
N GLY A 4 22.41 12.21 -1.80
CA GLY A 4 23.10 11.50 -2.91
C GLY A 4 22.23 10.65 -3.82
N MET A 5 20.96 10.40 -3.49
CA MET A 5 20.03 9.69 -4.38
C MET A 5 19.13 10.72 -5.08
N PRO A 6 18.96 10.66 -6.42
CA PRO A 6 18.01 11.53 -7.09
C PRO A 6 16.62 11.37 -6.44
N PRO A 7 15.83 12.45 -6.34
CA PRO A 7 14.53 12.41 -5.67
C PRO A 7 13.64 11.35 -6.34
N MET A 8 13.32 10.31 -5.58
CA MET A 8 12.42 9.24 -6.00
C MET A 8 10.99 9.65 -5.67
N ARG A 9 10.05 9.40 -6.60
CA ARG A 9 8.64 9.62 -6.34
C ARG A 9 8.16 8.61 -5.29
N GLN A 10 7.46 9.09 -4.27
CA GLN A 10 6.93 8.25 -3.20
C GLN A 10 5.44 8.04 -3.40
N ASP A 11 5.06 6.96 -4.09
CA ASP A 11 3.64 6.70 -4.39
C ASP A 11 2.93 5.95 -3.26
N ILE A 12 3.66 5.04 -2.62
CA ILE A 12 3.14 4.16 -1.57
C ILE A 12 4.05 4.26 -0.36
N SER A 13 3.46 4.57 0.79
CA SER A 13 4.07 4.43 2.11
C SER A 13 3.80 3.03 2.64
N MET A 14 4.75 2.46 3.37
CA MET A 14 4.57 1.19 4.08
C MET A 14 5.19 1.25 5.46
N THR A 15 4.46 0.75 6.45
CA THR A 15 4.97 0.50 7.80
C THR A 15 5.06 -1.00 8.02
N VAL A 16 6.25 -1.52 8.30
CA VAL A 16 6.48 -2.88 8.78
C VAL A 16 6.58 -2.83 10.30
N PHE A 17 5.73 -3.58 10.99
CA PHE A 17 5.63 -3.54 12.44
C PHE A 17 6.59 -4.56 13.04
N LEU A 18 7.49 -4.10 13.91
CA LEU A 18 8.56 -4.95 14.48
C LEU A 18 8.34 -5.26 15.96
N ALA A 19 7.50 -4.47 16.64
CA ALA A 19 7.07 -4.72 18.00
C ALA A 19 5.65 -5.31 18.03
N ALA A 20 5.40 -6.24 18.96
CA ALA A 20 4.06 -6.77 19.19
C ALA A 20 3.13 -5.64 19.68
N PRO A 21 1.83 -5.64 19.29
CA PRO A 21 0.92 -4.53 19.57
C PRO A 21 0.57 -4.37 21.05
N ASP A 22 0.76 -5.42 21.86
CA ASP A 22 0.60 -5.45 23.32
C ASP A 22 1.87 -5.03 24.08
N ALA A 23 3.02 -4.88 23.40
CA ALA A 23 4.27 -4.41 23.99
C ALA A 23 4.32 -2.89 24.20
N TYR A 24 3.33 -2.14 23.74
CA TYR A 24 3.23 -0.68 23.89
C TYR A 24 1.78 -0.19 23.94
N VAL A 25 1.53 0.89 24.68
CA VAL A 25 0.21 1.54 24.81
C VAL A 25 0.15 2.77 23.90
N GLY A 26 -0.95 2.92 23.16
CA GLY A 26 -1.06 3.90 22.08
C GLY A 26 -0.25 3.49 20.84
N GLY A 27 0.29 4.46 20.10
CA GLY A 27 1.15 4.19 18.94
C GLY A 27 0.43 3.66 17.70
N GLU A 28 -0.90 3.74 17.64
CA GLU A 28 -1.66 3.40 16.44
C GLU A 28 -1.24 4.32 15.28
N LEU A 29 -1.07 3.75 14.09
CA LEU A 29 -1.02 4.53 12.86
C LEU A 29 -2.46 4.97 12.54
N CYS A 30 -2.71 6.27 12.62
CA CYS A 30 -4.00 6.87 12.33
C CYS A 30 -3.99 7.44 10.91
N LEU A 31 -4.89 6.95 10.06
CA LEU A 31 -5.16 7.46 8.72
C LEU A 31 -6.42 8.31 8.76
N HIS A 32 -6.38 9.50 8.16
CA HIS A 32 -7.53 10.38 8.04
C HIS A 32 -8.23 10.12 6.71
N GLU A 33 -9.53 9.86 6.78
CA GLU A 33 -10.37 9.62 5.62
C GLU A 33 -10.99 10.94 5.13
N PRO A 34 -11.32 11.05 3.83
CA PRO A 34 -11.86 12.30 3.26
C PRO A 34 -13.19 12.77 3.87
N ASP A 35 -13.96 11.85 4.45
CA ASP A 35 -15.24 12.13 5.12
C ASP A 35 -15.08 12.60 6.59
N GLY A 36 -13.84 12.78 7.05
CA GLY A 36 -13.52 13.11 8.44
C GLY A 36 -13.38 11.88 9.35
N GLY A 37 -13.57 10.67 8.82
CA GLY A 37 -13.31 9.42 9.50
C GLY A 37 -11.83 9.22 9.85
N ARG A 38 -11.58 8.31 10.80
CA ARG A 38 -10.22 7.91 11.19
C ARG A 38 -10.13 6.39 11.20
N ARG A 39 -9.09 5.86 10.56
CA ARG A 39 -8.75 4.43 10.61
C ARG A 39 -7.48 4.23 11.42
N LEU A 40 -7.60 3.46 12.50
CA LEU A 40 -6.48 3.11 13.37
C LEU A 40 -5.88 1.75 12.96
N VAL A 41 -4.56 1.68 12.91
CA VAL A 41 -3.82 0.50 12.45
C VAL A 41 -2.73 0.15 13.46
N LYS A 42 -2.81 -1.06 14.02
CA LYS A 42 -1.84 -1.61 14.99
C LYS A 42 -1.71 -3.14 14.85
N PRO A 43 -1.20 -3.63 13.70
CA PRO A 43 -1.12 -5.05 13.39
C PRO A 43 -0.04 -5.77 14.22
N ALA A 44 0.00 -7.10 14.09
CA ALA A 44 0.99 -7.93 14.75
C ALA A 44 2.41 -7.67 14.23
N ALA A 45 3.42 -7.99 15.04
CA ALA A 45 4.81 -7.96 14.61
C ALA A 45 5.03 -8.86 13.38
N GLY A 46 5.86 -8.41 12.44
CA GLY A 46 6.12 -9.07 11.16
C GLY A 46 5.10 -8.72 10.06
N GLN A 47 3.98 -8.06 10.38
CA GLN A 47 3.03 -7.60 9.38
C GLN A 47 3.42 -6.23 8.81
N ALA A 48 2.98 -5.98 7.58
CA ALA A 48 3.16 -4.71 6.91
C ALA A 48 1.81 -4.07 6.57
N PHE A 49 1.74 -2.76 6.66
CA PHE A 49 0.59 -1.98 6.22
C PHE A 49 1.03 -0.97 5.17
N ALA A 50 0.48 -1.09 3.96
CA ALA A 50 0.77 -0.21 2.83
C ALA A 50 -0.43 0.72 2.55
N TYR A 51 -0.15 1.98 2.26
CA TYR A 51 -1.16 3.01 2.01
C TYR A 51 -0.63 4.08 1.04
N PRO A 52 -1.51 4.80 0.32
CA PRO A 52 -1.07 5.89 -0.54
C PRO A 52 -0.32 6.94 0.26
N THR A 53 0.84 7.39 -0.24
CA THR A 53 1.62 8.45 0.43
C THR A 53 0.81 9.75 0.61
N THR A 54 -0.19 9.96 -0.24
CA THR A 54 -1.11 11.12 -0.19
C THR A 54 -2.11 11.07 0.95
N CYS A 55 -2.26 9.93 1.65
CA CYS A 55 -3.14 9.84 2.80
C CYS A 55 -2.57 10.67 3.97
N VAL A 56 -3.37 11.59 4.49
CA VAL A 56 -3.01 12.32 5.71
C VAL A 56 -3.01 11.33 6.87
N HIS A 57 -1.91 11.27 7.61
CA HIS A 57 -1.72 10.29 8.66
C HIS A 57 -0.82 10.80 9.77
N GLU A 58 -1.00 10.22 10.94
CA GLU A 58 -0.20 10.49 12.14
C GLU A 58 0.03 9.19 12.92
N VAL A 59 1.05 9.16 13.77
CA VAL A 59 1.21 8.11 14.77
C VAL A 59 0.75 8.68 16.10
N LEU A 60 -0.24 8.05 16.73
CA LEU A 60 -0.72 8.48 18.04
C LEU A 60 0.39 8.33 19.09
N PRO A 61 0.39 9.14 20.16
CA PRO A 61 1.41 9.06 21.20
C PRO A 61 1.55 7.65 21.77
N VAL A 62 2.79 7.20 21.97
CA VAL A 62 3.09 6.00 22.76
C VAL A 62 3.24 6.44 24.21
N THR A 63 2.37 5.96 25.09
CA THR A 63 2.37 6.38 26.51
C THR A 63 3.10 5.41 27.42
N ALA A 64 3.32 4.16 26.96
CA ALA A 64 4.12 3.16 27.65
C ALA A 64 4.71 2.16 26.65
N GLY A 65 5.89 1.60 26.96
CA GLY A 65 6.60 0.66 26.09
C GLY A 65 7.32 1.34 24.92
N GLU A 66 7.66 0.56 23.88
CA GLU A 66 8.40 1.06 22.71
C GLU A 66 7.79 0.51 21.40
N ARG A 67 7.47 1.41 20.47
CA ARG A 67 6.96 1.06 19.13
C ARG A 67 8.09 1.03 18.11
N ARG A 68 8.62 -0.16 17.82
CA ARG A 68 9.60 -0.38 16.74
C ARG A 68 8.91 -0.67 15.41
N VAL A 69 9.27 0.06 14.38
CA VAL A 69 8.80 -0.14 12.99
C VAL A 69 9.90 0.15 11.99
N ALA A 70 9.76 -0.38 10.78
CA ALA A 70 10.47 0.11 9.60
C ALA A 70 9.48 0.86 8.70
N VAL A 71 9.82 2.10 8.31
CA VAL A 71 9.03 2.90 7.37
C VAL A 71 9.72 2.90 6.03
N LEU A 72 8.97 2.57 4.98
CA LEU A 72 9.46 2.46 3.61
C LEU A 72 8.58 3.28 2.68
N TRP A 73 9.17 3.69 1.56
CA TRP A 73 8.45 4.29 0.45
C TRP A 73 8.80 3.56 -0.84
N PHE A 74 7.80 3.42 -1.70
CA PHE A 74 7.94 2.79 -3.00
C PHE A 74 7.49 3.73 -4.11
N GLN A 75 8.26 3.75 -5.19
CA GLN A 75 7.80 4.28 -6.46
C GLN A 75 7.06 3.16 -7.20
N SER A 76 5.78 3.38 -7.46
CA SER A 76 4.97 2.47 -8.27
C SER A 76 5.35 2.61 -9.75
N PHE A 77 5.19 1.53 -10.52
CA PHE A 77 5.27 1.63 -11.99
C PHE A 77 4.15 2.51 -12.57
N TYR A 78 2.99 2.55 -11.90
CA TYR A 78 1.85 3.39 -12.23
C TYR A 78 1.85 4.61 -11.32
N ARG A 79 2.11 5.79 -11.90
CA ARG A 79 2.09 7.07 -11.19
C ARG A 79 0.69 7.40 -10.67
N ASP A 80 -0.30 7.27 -11.54
CA ASP A 80 -1.69 7.57 -11.21
C ASP A 80 -2.28 6.54 -10.23
N PRO A 81 -2.81 6.97 -9.06
CA PRO A 81 -3.44 6.07 -8.09
C PRO A 81 -4.68 5.35 -8.62
N GLU A 82 -5.48 5.99 -9.47
CA GLU A 82 -6.69 5.39 -10.03
C GLU A 82 -6.33 4.26 -11.00
N ILE A 83 -5.36 4.49 -11.89
CA ILE A 83 -4.85 3.46 -12.80
C ILE A 83 -4.24 2.30 -12.02
N ARG A 84 -3.48 2.59 -10.95
CA ARG A 84 -2.92 1.56 -10.07
C ARG A 84 -4.01 0.69 -9.45
N GLY A 85 -5.10 1.30 -9.00
CA GLY A 85 -6.29 0.59 -8.50
C GLY A 85 -6.92 -0.31 -9.57
N ILE A 86 -7.21 0.25 -10.75
CA ILE A 86 -7.80 -0.48 -11.88
C ILE A 86 -6.95 -1.70 -12.27
N VAL A 87 -5.63 -1.53 -12.38
CA VAL A 87 -4.71 -2.62 -12.71
C VAL A 87 -4.68 -3.69 -11.61
N ALA A 88 -4.69 -3.28 -10.33
CA ALA A 88 -4.74 -4.23 -9.21
C ALA A 88 -6.04 -5.04 -9.21
N ASP A 89 -7.17 -4.41 -9.52
CA ASP A 89 -8.47 -5.06 -9.61
C ASP A 89 -8.52 -6.05 -10.78
N LEU A 90 -8.03 -5.63 -11.95
CA LEU A 90 -7.94 -6.49 -13.12
C LEU A 90 -7.03 -7.71 -12.89
N ARG A 91 -5.95 -7.55 -12.11
CA ARG A 91 -5.08 -8.66 -11.70
C ARG A 91 -5.85 -9.69 -10.85
N ARG A 92 -6.65 -9.24 -9.87
CA ARG A 92 -7.48 -10.12 -9.05
C ARG A 92 -8.54 -10.85 -9.88
N CYS A 93 -9.15 -10.16 -10.85
CA CYS A 93 -10.07 -10.79 -11.81
C CYS A 93 -9.36 -11.87 -12.64
N LEU A 94 -8.14 -11.61 -13.12
CA LEU A 94 -7.35 -12.58 -13.88
C LEU A 94 -7.03 -13.82 -13.04
N ASP A 95 -6.58 -13.63 -11.80
CA ASP A 95 -6.23 -14.74 -10.90
C ASP A 95 -7.46 -15.60 -10.59
N THR A 96 -8.61 -14.97 -10.38
CA THR A 96 -9.89 -15.66 -10.21
C THR A 96 -10.26 -16.46 -11.45
N ALA A 97 -10.16 -15.86 -12.65
CA ALA A 97 -10.50 -16.52 -13.91
C ALA A 97 -9.58 -17.71 -14.22
N ARG A 98 -8.30 -17.64 -13.83
CA ARG A 98 -7.34 -18.76 -13.97
C ARG A 98 -7.67 -19.94 -13.07
N GLY A 99 -8.31 -19.69 -11.93
CA GLY A 99 -8.74 -20.73 -10.99
C GLY A 99 -10.02 -21.47 -11.41
N GLN A 100 -10.70 -21.02 -12.47
CA GLN A 100 -11.99 -21.58 -12.91
C GLN A 100 -11.87 -22.27 -14.27
N PRO A 101 -12.38 -23.51 -14.44
CA PRO A 101 -12.48 -24.15 -15.74
C PRO A 101 -13.34 -23.32 -16.71
N GLY A 102 -12.79 -22.98 -17.88
CA GLY A 102 -13.49 -22.16 -18.89
C GLY A 102 -13.52 -20.65 -18.59
N GLY A 103 -12.77 -20.16 -17.60
CA GLY A 103 -12.67 -18.72 -17.33
C GLY A 103 -12.01 -17.94 -18.48
N GLN A 104 -12.46 -16.71 -18.72
CA GLN A 104 -11.97 -15.79 -19.77
C GLN A 104 -10.59 -15.17 -19.43
N SER A 105 -9.64 -16.01 -19.01
CA SER A 105 -8.34 -15.56 -18.53
C SER A 105 -7.48 -14.93 -19.63
N LEU A 106 -7.64 -15.34 -20.89
CA LEU A 106 -6.84 -14.84 -22.01
C LEU A 106 -7.21 -13.40 -22.39
N GLU A 107 -8.51 -13.11 -22.46
CA GLU A 107 -9.06 -11.79 -22.75
C GLU A 107 -8.66 -10.79 -21.65
N ILE A 108 -8.79 -11.20 -20.38
CA ILE A 108 -8.40 -10.37 -19.23
C ILE A 108 -6.88 -10.12 -19.26
N ALA A 109 -6.06 -11.15 -19.51
CA ALA A 109 -4.61 -11.00 -19.61
C ALA A 109 -4.20 -10.06 -20.75
N LYS A 110 -4.88 -10.12 -21.90
CA LYS A 110 -4.67 -9.21 -23.03
C LYS A 110 -4.98 -7.76 -22.64
N VAL A 111 -6.12 -7.50 -21.99
CA VAL A 111 -6.50 -6.15 -21.54
C VAL A 111 -5.49 -5.63 -20.52
N LEU A 112 -5.09 -6.46 -19.55
CA LEU A 112 -4.07 -6.11 -18.58
C LEU A 112 -2.78 -5.71 -19.28
N ALA A 113 -2.24 -6.54 -20.16
CA ALA A 113 -1.00 -6.24 -20.89
C ALA A 113 -1.08 -4.95 -21.72
N ASN A 114 -2.24 -4.60 -22.27
CA ASN A 114 -2.45 -3.32 -22.96
C ASN A 114 -2.38 -2.13 -22.00
N LEU A 115 -3.00 -2.23 -20.82
CA LEU A 115 -2.95 -1.19 -19.80
C LEU A 115 -1.53 -1.03 -19.24
N GLU A 116 -0.84 -2.13 -18.96
CA GLU A 116 0.55 -2.10 -18.49
C GLU A 116 1.44 -1.35 -19.49
N ARG A 117 1.37 -1.68 -20.79
CA ARG A 117 2.12 -0.96 -21.84
C ARG A 117 1.77 0.52 -21.93
N LYS A 118 0.51 0.89 -21.67
CA LYS A 118 0.05 2.27 -21.83
C LYS A 118 0.44 3.16 -20.64
N PHE A 119 0.47 2.62 -19.43
CA PHE A 119 0.53 3.41 -18.20
C PHE A 119 1.74 3.13 -17.30
N ILE A 120 2.56 2.11 -17.58
CA ILE A 120 3.83 1.95 -16.88
C ILE A 120 4.75 3.11 -17.26
N GLY A 121 5.29 3.81 -16.25
CA GLY A 121 6.30 4.85 -16.42
C GLY A 121 5.78 6.22 -16.86
N THR A 122 4.48 6.37 -17.12
CA THR A 122 3.83 7.66 -17.39
C THR A 122 3.64 8.48 -16.12
#